data_AF-A0A7X9F2L3-F1
#
_entry.id   AF-A0A7X9F2L3-F1
#
_cell.length_a   1.000
_cell.length_b   1.000
_cell.length_c   1.000
_cell.angle_alpha   90.00
_cell.angle_beta   90.00
_cell.angle_gamma   90.00
#
_symmetry.space_group_name_H-M   'P 1'
#
loop_
_entity.id
_entity.type
_entity.pdbx_description
1 polymer ?
#
loop_
_entity_poly.entity_id
_entity_poly.type
_entity_poly.pdbx_seq_one_letter_code
_entity_poly.pdbx_strand_id
1 'polypeptide(L)'
;MAEITGHPLYRIHTIDSAMNSLWEFYKKKFPVLFIISLIVSLITQYISTRINFAELQTITDPQEMLLRMKDYVVPMLLITALNLLFTTVLHYYVIYNPLSPENTPVRCSINSLRYLIPYLVIIILLAFFGSVLLVLGLAALIVGAFLAALYIITIYMFILPVMMVEGPNIGNTITRTIRLSHRNFWSNAGWTAVFLVIIIVISVIFSGLILLPFTGSFMKVFSSPEEVASIPELASNPAYIILTSVVNAFVFPLLPVFASILYFNSRAREDQAAGEEKYNGHDNKVRVEDLYAKPLPEEDPEKTNTGRRDQWE
;
A
#
# COMPACT_ATOMS: atom_id res chain seq x y z
N MET A 1 -22.45 -1.64 4.22
CA MET A 1 -21.27 -0.74 4.06
C MET A 1 -21.00 0.15 5.27
N ALA A 2 -21.80 0.12 6.36
CA ALA A 2 -21.62 0.99 7.53
C ALA A 2 -20.60 0.49 8.59
N GLU A 3 -19.93 -0.66 8.39
CA GLU A 3 -19.00 -1.20 9.40
C GLU A 3 -17.55 -0.70 9.25
N ILE A 4 -17.12 -0.27 8.06
CA ILE A 4 -15.71 0.08 7.80
C ILE A 4 -15.32 1.42 8.44
N THR A 5 -16.27 2.34 8.62
CA THR A 5 -16.02 3.64 9.25
C THR A 5 -15.61 3.53 10.72
N GLY A 6 -15.88 2.39 11.37
CA GLY A 6 -15.41 2.08 12.72
C GLY A 6 -13.95 1.63 12.79
N HIS A 7 -13.26 1.49 11.66
CA HIS A 7 -11.86 1.05 11.65
C HIS A 7 -10.93 2.12 12.24
N PRO A 8 -9.94 1.77 13.10
CA PRO A 8 -9.05 2.76 13.73
C PRO A 8 -8.18 3.55 12.74
N LEU A 9 -7.92 2.99 11.55
CA LEU A 9 -7.21 3.66 10.46
C LEU A 9 -8.15 4.47 9.55
N TYR A 10 -9.46 4.45 9.79
CA TYR A 10 -10.46 5.20 9.02
C TYR A 10 -10.53 6.65 9.48
N ARG A 11 -9.63 7.48 8.95
CA ARG A 11 -9.68 8.94 9.15
C ARG A 11 -8.95 9.67 8.04
N ILE A 12 -9.14 10.97 7.99
CA ILE A 12 -8.33 11.84 7.13
C ILE A 12 -6.98 12.04 7.82
N HIS A 13 -5.92 11.71 7.09
CA HIS A 13 -4.57 11.75 7.61
C HIS A 13 -3.79 12.94 7.04
N THR A 14 -2.83 13.40 7.84
CA THR A 14 -1.60 14.06 7.36
C THR A 14 -0.50 13.01 7.32
N ILE A 15 0.66 13.31 6.75
CA ILE A 15 1.77 12.35 6.72
C ILE A 15 2.21 11.94 8.14
N ASP A 16 2.29 12.89 9.06
CA ASP A 16 2.66 12.63 10.46
C ASP A 16 1.61 11.76 11.16
N SER A 17 0.33 12.09 10.97
CA SER A 17 -0.75 11.31 11.56
C SER A 17 -0.83 9.91 10.94
N ALA A 18 -0.53 9.74 9.64
CA ALA A 18 -0.43 8.45 8.98
C ALA A 18 0.70 7.60 9.59
N MET A 19 1.90 8.16 9.75
CA MET A 19 3.03 7.45 10.35
C MET A 19 2.78 7.09 11.82
N ASN A 20 2.18 7.99 12.60
CA ASN A 20 1.82 7.67 13.98
C ASN A 20 0.76 6.56 14.05
N SER A 21 -0.26 6.59 13.18
CA SER A 21 -1.28 5.54 13.13
C SER A 21 -0.70 4.19 12.74
N LEU A 22 0.23 4.19 11.78
CA LEU A 22 0.95 3.00 11.36
C LEU A 22 1.69 2.39 12.54
N TRP A 23 2.45 3.22 13.28
CA TRP A 23 3.21 2.77 14.44
C TRP A 23 2.31 2.26 15.57
N GLU A 24 1.26 2.99 15.93
CA GLU A 24 0.31 2.59 16.98
C GLU A 24 -0.40 1.27 16.62
N PHE A 25 -0.83 1.13 15.37
CA PHE A 25 -1.48 -0.08 14.89
C PHE A 25 -0.52 -1.26 14.90
N TYR A 26 0.67 -1.06 14.36
CA TYR A 26 1.71 -2.08 14.30
C TYR A 26 2.08 -2.55 15.71
N LYS A 27 2.35 -1.64 16.64
CA LYS A 27 2.66 -1.96 18.04
C LYS A 27 1.52 -2.74 18.72
N LYS A 28 0.26 -2.33 18.52
CA LYS A 28 -0.91 -2.99 19.13
C LYS A 28 -1.13 -4.40 18.60
N LYS A 29 -0.82 -4.67 17.33
CA LYS A 29 -1.05 -5.96 16.66
C LYS A 29 0.25 -6.73 16.37
N PHE A 30 1.37 -6.27 16.94
CA PHE A 30 2.71 -6.75 16.66
C PHE A 30 2.85 -8.28 16.75
N PRO A 31 2.41 -8.95 17.83
CA PRO A 31 2.68 -10.39 17.99
C PRO A 31 2.11 -11.23 16.83
N VAL A 32 0.88 -10.94 16.40
CA VAL A 32 0.23 -11.70 15.32
C VAL A 32 0.87 -11.38 13.97
N LEU A 33 1.07 -10.09 13.67
CA LEU A 33 1.69 -9.66 12.42
C LEU A 33 3.11 -10.22 12.26
N PHE A 34 3.88 -10.21 13.36
CA PHE A 34 5.22 -10.75 13.43
C PHE A 34 5.22 -12.28 13.25
N ILE A 35 4.40 -13.02 13.99
CA ILE A 35 4.37 -14.50 13.89
C ILE A 35 3.99 -14.96 12.49
N ILE A 36 2.94 -14.36 11.89
CA ILE A 36 2.55 -14.70 10.50
C ILE A 36 3.74 -14.44 9.57
N SER A 37 4.35 -13.26 9.65
CA SER A 37 5.44 -12.89 8.75
C SER A 37 6.72 -13.69 8.99
N LEU A 38 6.97 -14.15 10.23
CA LEU A 38 8.10 -14.99 10.58
C LEU A 38 7.96 -16.39 9.97
N ILE A 39 6.78 -17.00 10.08
CA ILE A 39 6.50 -18.30 9.46
C ILE A 39 6.72 -18.23 7.95
N VAL A 40 6.21 -17.17 7.32
CA VAL A 40 6.37 -16.92 5.89
C VAL A 40 7.82 -16.79 5.52
N SER A 41 8.54 -15.93 6.22
CA SER A 41 9.94 -15.64 5.91
C SER A 41 10.80 -16.88 6.09
N LEU A 42 10.55 -17.69 7.12
CA LEU A 42 11.24 -18.97 7.32
C LEU A 42 10.95 -19.96 6.20
N ILE A 43 9.69 -20.12 5.79
CA ILE A 43 9.33 -21.03 4.70
C ILE A 43 9.94 -20.54 3.38
N THR A 44 9.80 -19.25 3.05
CA THR A 44 10.41 -18.64 1.87
C THR A 44 11.91 -18.85 1.86
N GLN A 45 12.60 -18.56 2.96
CA GLN A 45 14.05 -18.72 3.06
C GLN A 45 14.45 -20.19 2.93
N TYR A 46 13.70 -21.12 3.53
CA TYR A 46 13.93 -22.55 3.39
C TYR A 46 13.80 -23.00 1.93
N ILE A 47 12.76 -22.55 1.20
CA ILE A 47 12.60 -22.86 -0.22
C ILE A 47 13.74 -22.25 -1.04
N SER A 48 14.16 -21.02 -0.73
CA SER A 48 15.26 -20.34 -1.41
C SER A 48 16.59 -21.10 -1.29
N THR A 49 16.83 -21.87 -0.22
CA THR A 49 18.03 -22.72 -0.14
C THR A 49 18.08 -23.84 -1.18
N ARG A 50 16.94 -24.16 -1.82
CA ARG A 50 16.88 -25.11 -2.94
C ARG A 50 17.33 -24.50 -4.26
N ILE A 51 17.54 -23.18 -4.32
CA ILE A 51 18.00 -22.48 -5.52
C ILE A 51 19.50 -22.22 -5.39
N ASN A 52 20.30 -22.88 -6.23
CA ASN A 52 21.75 -22.70 -6.25
C ASN A 52 22.12 -21.53 -7.17
N PHE A 53 22.09 -20.31 -6.64
CA PHE A 53 22.49 -19.12 -7.40
C PHE A 53 23.98 -19.11 -7.76
N ALA A 54 24.84 -19.82 -7.02
CA ALA A 54 26.26 -19.87 -7.32
C ALA A 54 26.54 -20.62 -8.63
N GLU A 55 25.82 -21.73 -8.88
CA GLU A 55 25.90 -22.47 -10.14
C GLU A 55 25.39 -21.64 -11.32
N LEU A 56 24.38 -20.80 -11.12
CA LEU A 56 23.88 -19.91 -12.17
C LEU A 56 24.88 -18.81 -12.56
N GLN A 57 25.72 -18.36 -11.63
CA GLN A 57 26.70 -17.29 -11.89
C GLN A 57 27.93 -17.77 -12.67
N THR A 58 28.21 -19.07 -12.69
CA THR A 58 29.36 -19.65 -13.39
C THR A 58 29.06 -20.02 -14.85
N ILE A 59 27.78 -20.05 -15.23
CA ILE A 59 27.36 -20.36 -16.61
C ILE A 59 27.53 -19.11 -17.48
N THR A 60 28.36 -19.23 -18.52
CA THR A 60 28.64 -18.14 -19.47
C THR A 60 27.79 -18.22 -20.74
N ASP A 61 27.26 -19.39 -21.09
CA ASP A 61 26.37 -19.56 -22.24
C ASP A 61 24.90 -19.25 -21.87
N PRO A 62 24.26 -18.26 -22.52
CA PRO A 62 22.86 -17.93 -22.30
C PRO A 62 21.88 -19.09 -22.53
N GLN A 63 22.16 -19.99 -23.49
CA GLN A 63 21.26 -21.13 -23.77
C GLN A 63 21.32 -22.17 -22.65
N GLU A 64 22.52 -22.48 -22.17
CA GLU A 64 22.72 -23.37 -21.04
C GLU A 64 22.10 -22.78 -19.76
N MET A 65 22.25 -21.48 -19.53
CA MET A 65 21.64 -20.78 -18.41
C MET A 65 20.12 -20.91 -18.43
N LEU A 66 19.48 -20.69 -19.59
CA LEU A 66 18.02 -20.85 -19.74
C LEU A 66 17.56 -22.29 -19.46
N LEU A 67 18.36 -23.29 -19.84
CA LEU A 67 18.04 -24.69 -19.60
C LEU A 67 18.07 -24.99 -18.09
N ARG A 68 19.08 -24.50 -17.37
CA ARG A 68 19.19 -24.63 -15.91
C ARG A 68 18.15 -23.82 -15.15
N MET A 69 17.73 -22.66 -15.69
CA MET A 69 16.65 -21.87 -15.09
C MET A 69 15.31 -22.63 -15.01
N LYS A 70 15.06 -23.58 -15.94
CA LYS A 70 13.84 -24.41 -15.89
C LYS A 70 13.74 -25.23 -14.61
N ASP A 71 14.86 -25.70 -14.09
CA ASP A 71 14.90 -26.49 -12.86
C ASP A 71 14.49 -25.66 -11.63
N TYR A 72 14.62 -24.33 -11.70
CA TYR A 72 14.24 -23.40 -10.65
C TYR A 72 12.83 -22.83 -10.80
N VAL A 73 12.08 -23.15 -11.87
CA VAL A 73 10.72 -22.63 -12.09
C VAL A 73 9.79 -23.03 -10.95
N VAL A 74 9.85 -24.29 -10.51
CA VAL A 74 8.99 -24.81 -9.43
C VAL A 74 9.24 -24.07 -8.10
N PRO A 75 10.47 -23.97 -7.56
CA PRO A 75 10.70 -23.23 -6.32
C PRO A 75 10.37 -21.74 -6.44
N MET A 76 10.60 -21.11 -7.60
CA MET A 76 10.21 -19.70 -7.83
C MET A 76 8.68 -19.52 -7.83
N LEU A 77 7.94 -20.42 -8.47
CA LEU A 77 6.48 -20.39 -8.45
C LEU A 77 5.94 -20.60 -7.03
N LEU A 78 6.56 -21.50 -6.26
CA LEU A 78 6.17 -21.76 -4.88
C LEU A 78 6.40 -20.53 -3.99
N ILE A 79 7.56 -19.88 -4.09
CA ILE A 79 7.86 -18.61 -3.40
C ILE A 79 6.83 -17.54 -3.80
N THR A 80 6.53 -17.42 -5.09
CA THR A 80 5.56 -16.43 -5.59
C THR A 80 4.16 -16.67 -5.05
N ALA A 81 3.68 -17.92 -5.11
CA ALA A 81 2.37 -18.31 -4.60
C ALA A 81 2.27 -18.11 -3.09
N LEU A 82 3.34 -18.40 -2.36
CA LEU A 82 3.43 -18.19 -0.93
C LEU A 82 3.38 -16.69 -0.58
N ASN A 83 4.20 -15.86 -1.23
CA ASN A 83 4.17 -14.42 -1.04
C ASN A 83 2.79 -13.83 -1.37
N LEU A 84 2.15 -14.30 -2.43
CA LEU A 84 0.79 -13.89 -2.80
C LEU A 84 -0.20 -14.23 -1.69
N LEU A 85 -0.23 -15.49 -1.25
CA LEU A 85 -1.08 -15.98 -0.17
C LEU A 85 -0.93 -15.11 1.07
N PHE A 86 0.29 -14.97 1.58
CA PHE A 86 0.49 -14.29 2.85
C PHE A 86 0.31 -12.78 2.77
N THR A 87 0.60 -12.16 1.63
CA THR A 87 0.25 -10.75 1.40
C THR A 87 -1.26 -10.55 1.52
N THR A 88 -2.07 -11.44 0.93
CA THR A 88 -3.53 -11.36 1.06
C THR A 88 -4.00 -11.63 2.50
N VAL A 89 -3.40 -12.58 3.21
CA VAL A 89 -3.71 -12.86 4.62
C VAL A 89 -3.44 -11.65 5.50
N LEU A 90 -2.27 -11.03 5.35
CA LEU A 90 -1.87 -9.86 6.15
C LEU A 90 -2.78 -8.66 5.87
N HIS A 91 -3.09 -8.35 4.61
CA HIS A 91 -4.03 -7.27 4.28
C HIS A 91 -5.41 -7.54 4.87
N TYR A 92 -5.93 -8.77 4.74
CA TYR A 92 -7.23 -9.12 5.27
C TYR A 92 -7.27 -9.00 6.80
N TYR A 93 -6.22 -9.48 7.46
CA TYR A 93 -6.08 -9.36 8.91
C TYR A 93 -6.04 -7.89 9.34
N VAL A 94 -5.24 -7.05 8.68
CA VAL A 94 -5.13 -5.62 9.00
C VAL A 94 -6.49 -4.92 8.88
N ILE A 95 -7.27 -5.23 7.86
CA ILE A 95 -8.56 -4.57 7.57
C ILE A 95 -9.68 -5.06 8.50
N TYR A 96 -9.78 -6.36 8.76
CA TYR A 96 -10.95 -6.94 9.41
C TYR A 96 -10.77 -7.28 10.89
N ASN A 97 -9.54 -7.58 11.34
CA ASN A 97 -9.30 -7.90 12.75
C ASN A 97 -9.74 -6.78 13.73
N PRO A 98 -9.58 -5.48 13.40
CA PRO A 98 -10.01 -4.41 14.30
C PRO A 98 -11.53 -4.20 14.33
N LEU A 99 -12.28 -4.69 13.34
CA LEU A 99 -13.71 -4.44 13.19
C LEU A 99 -14.58 -5.38 14.02
N SER A 100 -14.12 -6.61 14.27
CA SER A 100 -14.86 -7.58 15.08
C SER A 100 -13.92 -8.50 15.86
N PRO A 101 -14.18 -8.77 17.15
CA PRO A 101 -13.40 -9.70 17.95
C PRO A 101 -13.46 -11.14 17.43
N GLU A 102 -14.45 -11.48 16.60
CA GLU A 102 -14.55 -12.84 16.02
C GLU A 102 -13.53 -13.10 14.89
N ASN A 103 -12.83 -12.07 14.42
CA ASN A 103 -11.86 -12.17 13.34
C ASN A 103 -10.50 -12.63 13.88
N THR A 104 -10.42 -13.92 14.23
CA THR A 104 -9.18 -14.58 14.64
C THR A 104 -8.19 -14.70 13.47
N PRO A 105 -6.88 -14.83 13.73
CA PRO A 105 -5.88 -14.95 12.66
C PRO A 105 -6.17 -16.09 11.68
N VAL A 106 -6.64 -17.23 12.19
CA VAL A 106 -7.01 -18.40 11.37
C VAL A 106 -8.21 -18.10 10.47
N ARG A 107 -9.26 -17.50 11.03
CA ARG A 107 -10.45 -17.11 10.26
C ARG A 107 -10.11 -16.09 9.18
N CYS A 108 -9.25 -15.13 9.50
CA CYS A 108 -8.70 -14.17 8.53
C CYS A 108 -7.95 -14.88 7.40
N SER A 109 -7.11 -15.87 7.72
CA SER A 109 -6.40 -16.63 6.69
C SER A 109 -7.35 -17.35 5.73
N ILE A 110 -8.36 -18.06 6.25
CA ILE A 110 -9.33 -18.80 5.44
C ILE A 110 -10.16 -17.83 4.58
N ASN A 111 -10.67 -16.76 5.18
CA ASN A 111 -11.50 -15.79 4.47
C ASN A 111 -10.73 -15.00 3.40
N SER A 112 -9.41 -14.83 3.57
CA SER A 112 -8.57 -14.14 2.59
C SER A 112 -8.42 -14.92 1.28
N LEU A 113 -8.59 -16.25 1.29
CA LEU A 113 -8.39 -17.10 0.11
C LEU A 113 -9.28 -16.72 -1.07
N ARG A 114 -10.48 -16.18 -0.81
CA ARG A 114 -11.42 -15.75 -1.86
C ARG A 114 -10.87 -14.62 -2.74
N TYR A 115 -9.85 -13.89 -2.27
CA TYR A 115 -9.23 -12.78 -2.99
C TYR A 115 -8.00 -13.18 -3.81
N LEU A 116 -7.49 -14.41 -3.65
CA LEU A 116 -6.27 -14.84 -4.33
C LEU A 116 -6.37 -14.79 -5.84
N ILE A 117 -7.42 -15.40 -6.41
CA ILE A 117 -7.58 -15.46 -7.87
C ILE A 117 -7.86 -14.09 -8.47
N PRO A 118 -8.82 -13.28 -7.94
CA PRO A 118 -9.00 -11.92 -8.43
C PRO A 118 -7.72 -11.08 -8.33
N TYR A 119 -6.98 -11.21 -7.24
CA TYR A 119 -5.73 -10.48 -7.05
C TYR A 119 -4.65 -10.92 -8.03
N LEU A 120 -4.48 -12.23 -8.24
CA LEU A 120 -3.55 -12.79 -9.21
C LEU A 120 -3.80 -12.24 -10.62
N VAL A 121 -5.07 -12.18 -11.04
CA VAL A 121 -5.44 -11.63 -12.35
C VAL A 121 -5.06 -10.16 -12.45
N ILE A 122 -5.36 -9.35 -11.42
CA ILE A 122 -5.00 -7.92 -11.43
C ILE A 122 -3.48 -7.71 -11.45
N ILE A 123 -2.71 -8.47 -10.66
CA ILE A 123 -1.24 -8.29 -10.66
C ILE A 123 -0.61 -8.72 -11.98
N ILE A 124 -1.16 -9.72 -12.68
CA ILE A 124 -0.68 -10.11 -14.02
C ILE A 124 -0.94 -8.98 -15.01
N LEU A 125 -2.15 -8.41 -15.01
CA LEU A 125 -2.49 -7.26 -15.84
C LEU A 125 -1.60 -6.05 -15.50
N LEU A 126 -1.43 -5.75 -14.22
CA LEU A 126 -0.59 -4.65 -13.75
C LEU A 126 0.89 -4.87 -14.09
N ALA A 127 1.40 -6.10 -14.01
CA ALA A 127 2.78 -6.41 -14.40
C ALA A 127 3.00 -6.16 -15.89
N PHE A 128 2.03 -6.56 -16.73
CA PHE A 128 2.07 -6.28 -18.16
C PHE A 128 2.12 -4.77 -18.44
N PHE A 129 1.12 -4.00 -17.98
CA PHE A 129 1.09 -2.54 -18.21
C PHE A 129 2.21 -1.79 -17.50
N GLY A 130 2.60 -2.25 -16.31
CA GLY A 130 3.69 -1.70 -15.51
C GLY A 130 5.04 -1.87 -16.19
N SER A 131 5.28 -3.02 -16.85
CA SER A 131 6.51 -3.22 -17.63
C SER A 131 6.62 -2.23 -18.80
N VAL A 132 5.52 -1.99 -19.52
CA VAL A 132 5.45 -0.98 -20.59
C VAL A 132 5.74 0.41 -20.01
N LEU A 133 5.14 0.75 -18.88
CA LEU A 133 5.34 2.05 -18.23
C LEU A 133 6.79 2.23 -17.75
N LEU A 134 7.43 1.18 -17.23
CA LEU A 134 8.85 1.24 -16.83
C LEU A 134 9.77 1.42 -18.04
N VAL A 135 9.49 0.77 -19.17
CA VAL A 135 10.25 0.96 -20.41
C VAL A 135 10.10 2.40 -20.91
N LEU A 136 8.88 2.95 -20.89
CA LEU A 136 8.63 4.36 -21.23
C LEU A 136 9.33 5.30 -20.24
N GLY A 137 9.31 4.98 -18.95
CA GLY A 137 10.02 5.72 -17.91
C GLY A 137 11.53 5.73 -18.14
N LEU A 138 12.11 4.60 -18.49
CA LEU A 138 13.54 4.48 -18.81
C LEU A 138 13.93 5.26 -20.07
N ALA A 139 13.06 5.27 -21.09
CA ALA A 139 13.24 6.11 -22.27
C ALA A 139 13.24 7.61 -21.92
N ALA A 140 12.53 8.00 -20.85
CA ALA A 140 12.53 9.33 -20.27
C ALA A 140 13.65 9.55 -19.21
N LEU A 141 14.78 8.84 -19.35
CA LEU A 141 15.96 8.86 -18.47
C LEU A 141 15.71 8.23 -17.07
N ILE A 142 16.76 8.22 -16.25
CA ILE A 142 16.76 7.62 -14.90
C ILE A 142 15.64 8.19 -14.01
N VAL A 143 15.40 9.51 -14.09
CA VAL A 143 14.34 10.18 -13.33
C VAL A 143 12.96 9.66 -13.76
N GLY A 144 12.74 9.45 -15.06
CA GLY A 144 11.50 8.90 -15.58
C GLY A 144 11.23 7.47 -15.09
N ALA A 145 12.26 6.62 -15.04
CA ALA A 145 12.14 5.26 -14.51
C ALA A 145 11.76 5.24 -13.03
N PHE A 146 12.35 6.13 -12.23
CA PHE A 146 12.01 6.25 -10.80
C PHE A 146 10.56 6.73 -10.60
N LEU A 147 10.11 7.72 -11.36
CA LEU A 147 8.73 8.20 -11.31
C LEU A 147 7.73 7.13 -11.74
N ALA A 148 8.04 6.36 -12.80
CA ALA A 148 7.23 5.24 -13.24
C ALA A 148 7.13 4.15 -12.16
N ALA A 149 8.24 3.78 -11.53
CA ALA A 149 8.26 2.82 -10.44
C ALA A 149 7.42 3.30 -9.24
N LEU A 150 7.59 4.56 -8.82
CA LEU A 150 6.81 5.16 -7.74
C LEU A 150 5.31 5.14 -8.06
N TYR A 151 4.92 5.52 -9.28
CA TYR A 151 3.54 5.48 -9.75
C TYR A 151 2.93 4.08 -9.65
N ILE A 152 3.64 3.05 -10.15
CA ILE A 152 3.18 1.66 -10.11
C ILE A 152 3.00 1.19 -8.66
N ILE A 153 3.96 1.50 -7.79
CA ILE A 153 3.89 1.13 -6.37
C ILE A 153 2.71 1.81 -5.69
N THR A 154 2.48 3.11 -5.94
CA THR A 154 1.32 3.82 -5.39
C THR A 154 0.02 3.16 -5.82
N ILE A 155 -0.15 2.81 -7.09
CA ILE A 155 -1.34 2.08 -7.56
C ILE A 155 -1.46 0.72 -6.86
N TYR A 156 -0.37 -0.03 -6.77
CA TYR A 156 -0.34 -1.36 -6.16
C TYR A 156 -0.82 -1.34 -4.70
N MET A 157 -0.44 -0.32 -3.93
CA MET A 157 -0.88 -0.16 -2.53
C MET A 157 -2.40 0.00 -2.36
N PHE A 158 -3.14 0.42 -3.38
CA PHE A 158 -4.60 0.52 -3.30
C PHE A 158 -5.33 -0.78 -3.65
N ILE A 159 -4.71 -1.70 -4.39
CA ILE A 159 -5.43 -2.84 -5.01
C ILE A 159 -6.07 -3.73 -3.94
N LEU A 160 -5.29 -4.24 -2.99
CA LEU A 160 -5.80 -5.17 -1.98
C LEU A 160 -6.80 -4.52 -1.02
N PRO A 161 -6.55 -3.32 -0.47
CA PRO A 161 -7.55 -2.64 0.35
C PRO A 161 -8.87 -2.38 -0.38
N VAL A 162 -8.82 -1.90 -1.63
CA VAL A 162 -10.02 -1.69 -2.45
C VAL A 162 -10.75 -3.00 -2.69
N MET A 163 -10.04 -4.05 -3.09
CA MET A 163 -10.65 -5.36 -3.38
C MET A 163 -11.30 -5.96 -2.14
N MET A 164 -10.65 -5.87 -0.99
CA MET A 164 -11.17 -6.43 0.25
C MET A 164 -12.41 -5.68 0.71
N VAL A 165 -12.34 -4.35 0.74
CA VAL A 165 -13.38 -3.49 1.31
C VAL A 165 -14.55 -3.28 0.35
N GLU A 166 -14.29 -3.05 -0.94
CA GLU A 166 -15.32 -2.74 -1.95
C GLU A 166 -15.76 -3.96 -2.77
N GLY A 167 -15.11 -5.12 -2.60
CA GLY A 167 -15.51 -6.41 -3.15
C GLY A 167 -14.56 -6.96 -4.23
N PRO A 168 -14.62 -8.28 -4.50
CA PRO A 168 -13.64 -8.99 -5.32
C PRO A 168 -13.85 -8.83 -6.84
N ASN A 169 -14.73 -7.93 -7.28
CA ASN A 169 -14.98 -7.73 -8.70
C ASN A 169 -13.78 -7.01 -9.34
N ILE A 170 -13.06 -7.71 -10.23
CA ILE A 170 -11.82 -7.26 -10.86
C ILE A 170 -11.98 -5.89 -11.54
N GLY A 171 -13.03 -5.72 -12.34
CA GLY A 171 -13.27 -4.47 -13.07
C GLY A 171 -13.51 -3.29 -12.13
N ASN A 172 -14.40 -3.47 -11.14
CA ASN A 172 -14.66 -2.46 -10.13
C ASN A 172 -13.39 -2.13 -9.33
N THR A 173 -12.62 -3.13 -8.91
CA THR A 173 -11.35 -2.92 -8.18
C THR A 173 -10.38 -2.08 -9.01
N ILE A 174 -10.16 -2.42 -10.29
CA ILE A 174 -9.25 -1.66 -11.17
C ILE A 174 -9.71 -0.21 -11.31
N THR A 175 -10.96 0.03 -11.70
CA THR A 175 -11.49 1.38 -11.89
C THR A 175 -11.40 2.19 -10.60
N ARG A 176 -11.74 1.58 -9.47
CA ARG A 176 -11.71 2.24 -8.17
C ARG A 176 -10.30 2.55 -7.70
N THR A 177 -9.37 1.61 -7.84
CA THR A 177 -7.95 1.81 -7.52
C THR A 177 -7.35 2.95 -8.34
N ILE A 178 -7.63 3.01 -9.65
CA ILE A 178 -7.16 4.11 -10.51
C ILE A 178 -7.77 5.44 -10.04
N ARG A 179 -9.08 5.48 -9.79
CA ARG A 179 -9.76 6.69 -9.32
C ARG A 179 -9.19 7.21 -7.99
N LEU A 180 -9.02 6.34 -7.00
CA LEU A 180 -8.53 6.71 -5.67
C LEU A 180 -7.05 7.13 -5.69
N SER A 181 -6.22 6.41 -6.45
CA SER A 181 -4.80 6.77 -6.59
C SER A 181 -4.61 8.13 -7.27
N HIS A 182 -5.45 8.48 -8.27
CA HIS A 182 -5.30 9.72 -9.03
C HIS A 182 -5.95 10.96 -8.41
N ARG A 183 -7.05 10.81 -7.65
CA ARG A 183 -7.81 11.96 -7.09
C ARG A 183 -6.94 12.89 -6.23
N ASN A 184 -5.94 12.35 -5.53
CA ASN A 184 -4.93 13.10 -4.77
C ASN A 184 -3.53 12.56 -5.07
N PHE A 185 -3.22 12.39 -6.36
CA PHE A 185 -2.02 11.69 -6.83
C PHE A 185 -0.75 12.13 -6.11
N TRP A 186 -0.45 13.43 -6.09
CA TRP A 186 0.78 13.96 -5.49
C TRP A 186 0.90 13.67 -3.99
N SER A 187 -0.21 13.74 -3.25
CA SER A 187 -0.20 13.40 -1.83
C SER A 187 0.03 11.89 -1.63
N ASN A 188 -0.68 11.05 -2.39
CA ASN A 188 -0.55 9.60 -2.30
C ASN A 188 0.86 9.13 -2.70
N ALA A 189 1.38 9.65 -3.81
CA ALA A 189 2.72 9.34 -4.30
C ALA A 189 3.80 9.86 -3.35
N GLY A 190 3.65 11.08 -2.82
CA GLY A 190 4.58 11.66 -1.84
C GLY A 190 4.65 10.85 -0.55
N TRP A 191 3.51 10.44 0.00
CA TRP A 191 3.48 9.59 1.21
C TRP A 191 4.08 8.21 0.92
N THR A 192 3.77 7.64 -0.25
CA THR A 192 4.37 6.38 -0.70
C THR A 192 5.89 6.50 -0.77
N ALA A 193 6.40 7.59 -1.34
CA ALA A 193 7.84 7.82 -1.47
C ALA A 193 8.52 7.93 -0.09
N VAL A 194 7.96 8.72 0.83
CA VAL A 194 8.49 8.84 2.20
C VAL A 194 8.47 7.49 2.92
N PHE A 195 7.38 6.74 2.81
CA PHE A 195 7.29 5.39 3.37
C PHE A 195 8.36 4.45 2.79
N LEU A 196 8.57 4.46 1.46
CA LEU A 196 9.61 3.66 0.83
C LEU A 196 11.01 4.04 1.32
N VAL A 197 11.32 5.33 1.46
CA VAL A 197 12.60 5.79 2.00
C VAL A 197 12.81 5.27 3.43
N ILE A 198 11.78 5.34 4.28
CA ILE A 198 11.85 4.80 5.65
C ILE A 198 12.13 3.29 5.63
N ILE A 199 11.42 2.53 4.79
CA ILE A 199 11.63 1.08 4.66
C ILE A 199 13.03 0.76 4.16
N ILE A 200 13.58 1.53 3.20
CA ILE A 200 14.95 1.37 2.71
C ILE A 200 15.94 1.59 3.86
N VAL A 201 15.81 2.68 4.63
CA VAL A 201 16.69 2.98 5.77
C VAL A 201 16.62 1.85 6.80
N ILE A 202 15.42 1.39 7.17
CA ILE A 202 15.23 0.26 8.09
C ILE A 202 15.90 -1.00 7.56
N SER A 203 15.73 -1.29 6.26
CA SER A 203 16.32 -2.47 5.62
C SER A 203 17.84 -2.41 5.65
N VAL A 204 18.46 -1.27 5.34
CA VAL A 204 19.92 -1.08 5.40
C VAL A 204 20.45 -1.28 6.82
N ILE A 205 19.78 -0.72 7.83
CA ILE A 205 20.17 -0.90 9.24
C ILE A 205 20.10 -2.38 9.61
N PHE A 206 18.99 -3.06 9.29
CA PHE A 206 18.83 -4.48 9.59
C PHE A 206 19.79 -5.37 8.82
N SER A 207 20.10 -5.07 7.56
CA SER A 207 21.15 -5.77 6.80
C SER A 207 22.48 -5.70 7.53
N GLY A 208 22.84 -4.54 8.07
CA GLY A 208 24.03 -4.41 8.93
C GLY A 208 23.96 -5.29 10.18
N LEU A 209 22.82 -5.29 10.89
CA LEU A 209 22.63 -6.12 12.09
C LEU A 209 22.68 -7.62 11.82
N ILE A 210 22.17 -8.09 10.67
CA ILE A 210 22.24 -9.50 10.26
C ILE A 210 23.69 -9.97 10.14
N LEU A 211 24.58 -9.09 9.66
CA LEU A 211 25.98 -9.43 9.38
C LEU A 211 26.88 -9.37 10.61
N LEU A 212 26.49 -8.66 11.68
CA LEU A 212 27.28 -8.52 12.91
C LEU A 212 27.81 -9.85 13.48
N PRO A 213 27.00 -10.89 13.72
CA PRO A 213 27.49 -12.17 14.25
C PRO A 213 28.43 -12.92 13.29
N PHE A 214 28.47 -12.54 12.01
CA PHE A 214 29.29 -13.17 10.97
C PHE A 214 30.48 -12.31 10.53
N THR A 215 30.72 -11.17 11.19
CA THR A 215 31.79 -10.22 10.84
C THR A 215 33.17 -10.89 10.78
N GLY A 216 33.45 -11.85 11.67
CA GLY A 216 34.71 -12.60 11.66
C GLY A 216 34.94 -13.39 10.37
N SER A 217 33.89 -13.97 9.79
CA SER A 217 33.96 -14.65 8.48
C SER A 217 34.08 -13.65 7.34
N PHE A 218 33.38 -12.51 7.40
CA PHE A 218 33.48 -11.45 6.39
C PHE A 218 34.86 -10.79 6.31
N MET A 219 35.46 -10.50 7.46
CA MET A 219 36.79 -9.88 7.50
C MET A 219 37.85 -10.78 6.85
N LYS A 220 37.70 -12.10 6.98
CA LYS A 220 38.59 -13.07 6.32
C LYS A 220 38.44 -13.05 4.80
N VAL A 221 37.21 -12.94 4.28
CA VAL A 221 36.95 -12.80 2.84
C VAL A 221 37.54 -11.50 2.27
N PHE A 222 37.48 -10.39 3.03
CA PHE A 222 38.11 -9.13 2.62
C PHE A 222 39.64 -9.19 2.66
N SER A 223 40.22 -9.90 3.63
CA SER A 223 41.68 -10.07 3.71
C SER A 223 42.23 -11.13 2.74
N SER A 224 41.39 -12.10 2.36
CA SER A 224 41.74 -13.25 1.53
C SER A 224 40.68 -13.42 0.44
N PRO A 225 40.86 -12.81 -0.74
CA PRO A 225 39.88 -12.88 -1.84
C PRO A 225 39.57 -14.30 -2.34
N GLU A 226 40.44 -15.26 -2.02
CA GLU A 226 40.24 -16.68 -2.30
C GLU A 226 39.09 -17.30 -1.48
N GLU A 227 38.74 -16.70 -0.33
CA GLU A 227 37.63 -17.14 0.52
C GLU A 227 36.26 -16.62 0.06
N VAL A 228 36.17 -15.85 -1.04
CA VAL A 228 34.90 -15.35 -1.61
C VAL A 228 33.94 -16.50 -1.96
N ALA A 229 34.47 -17.70 -2.24
CA ALA A 229 33.68 -18.91 -2.46
C ALA A 229 32.88 -19.37 -1.22
N SER A 230 33.14 -18.83 -0.03
CA SER A 230 32.40 -19.12 1.22
C SER A 230 31.11 -18.29 1.40
N ILE A 231 30.86 -17.28 0.55
CA ILE A 231 29.65 -16.43 0.63
C ILE A 231 28.34 -17.25 0.44
N PRO A 232 28.25 -18.19 -0.52
CA PRO A 232 27.10 -19.10 -0.63
C PRO A 232 26.91 -20.00 0.60
N GLU A 233 27.99 -20.36 1.31
CA GLU A 233 27.91 -21.15 2.55
C GLU A 233 27.27 -20.34 3.68
N LEU A 234 27.53 -19.04 3.73
CA LEU A 234 26.87 -18.14 4.68
C LEU A 234 25.35 -18.06 4.43
N ALA A 235 24.93 -17.97 3.17
CA ALA A 235 23.50 -17.91 2.82
C ALA A 235 22.73 -19.19 3.21
N SER A 236 23.45 -20.32 3.32
CA SER A 236 22.94 -21.62 3.75
C SER A 236 23.02 -21.83 5.27
N ASN A 237 23.65 -20.90 6.01
CA ASN A 237 23.81 -21.01 7.46
C ASN A 237 22.44 -20.87 8.16
N PRO A 238 22.05 -21.83 9.03
CA PRO A 238 20.75 -21.79 9.71
C PRO A 238 20.58 -20.53 10.59
N ALA A 239 21.65 -20.02 11.21
CA ALA A 239 21.57 -18.80 12.00
C ALA A 239 21.34 -17.57 11.11
N TYR A 240 21.97 -17.52 9.93
CA TYR A 240 21.74 -16.45 8.96
C TYR A 240 20.30 -16.48 8.41
N ILE A 241 19.77 -17.69 8.13
CA ILE A 241 18.39 -17.93 7.72
C ILE A 241 17.40 -17.44 8.76
N ILE A 242 17.60 -17.82 10.03
CA ILE A 242 16.72 -17.40 11.14
C ILE A 242 16.76 -15.88 11.31
N LEU A 243 17.95 -15.28 11.33
CA LEU A 243 18.11 -13.85 11.56
C LEU A 243 17.51 -13.02 10.42
N THR A 244 17.73 -13.42 9.17
CA THR A 244 17.10 -12.81 7.99
C THR A 244 15.59 -12.94 8.04
N SER A 245 15.07 -14.10 8.45
CA SER A 245 13.63 -14.32 8.57
C SER A 245 12.99 -13.45 9.66
N VAL A 246 13.68 -13.28 10.80
CA VAL A 246 13.24 -12.39 11.88
C VAL A 246 13.18 -10.94 11.40
N VAL A 247 14.21 -10.46 10.69
CA VAL A 247 14.23 -9.11 10.11
C VAL A 247 13.09 -8.91 9.13
N ASN A 248 12.89 -9.84 8.18
CA ASN A 248 11.79 -9.76 7.23
C ASN A 248 10.42 -9.73 7.93
N ALA A 249 10.28 -10.48 9.03
CA ALA A 249 9.06 -10.49 9.84
C ALA A 249 8.74 -9.14 10.49
N PHE A 250 9.75 -8.29 10.75
CA PHE A 250 9.53 -6.92 11.23
C PHE A 250 9.06 -5.97 10.12
N VAL A 251 9.54 -6.17 8.88
CA VAL A 251 9.33 -5.22 7.78
C VAL A 251 8.06 -5.53 6.99
N PHE A 252 7.79 -6.80 6.70
CA PHE A 252 6.69 -7.23 5.82
C PHE A 252 5.30 -6.72 6.25
N PRO A 253 4.94 -6.69 7.55
CA PRO A 253 3.63 -6.17 7.96
C PRO A 253 3.44 -4.66 7.75
N LEU A 254 4.51 -3.88 7.57
CA LEU A 254 4.39 -2.43 7.46
C LEU A 254 3.65 -2.02 6.18
N LEU A 255 3.89 -2.74 5.08
CA LEU A 255 3.24 -2.49 3.79
C LEU A 255 1.72 -2.63 3.85
N PRO A 256 1.11 -3.75 4.31
CA PRO A 256 -0.34 -3.89 4.39
C PRO A 256 -1.01 -2.86 5.31
N VAL A 257 -0.34 -2.45 6.40
CA VAL A 257 -0.82 -1.39 7.28
C VAL A 257 -0.84 -0.05 6.55
N PHE A 258 0.26 0.31 5.90
CA PHE A 258 0.36 1.57 5.16
C PHE A 258 -0.60 1.62 3.95
N ALA A 259 -0.71 0.54 3.20
CA ALA A 259 -1.68 0.38 2.12
C ALA A 259 -3.11 0.64 2.58
N SER A 260 -3.48 0.08 3.74
CA SER A 260 -4.78 0.30 4.36
C SER A 260 -4.98 1.76 4.77
N ILE A 261 -3.96 2.44 5.30
CA ILE A 261 -4.01 3.87 5.62
C ILE A 261 -4.24 4.72 4.37
N LEU A 262 -3.52 4.46 3.27
CA LEU A 262 -3.71 5.18 2.01
C LEU A 262 -5.15 5.05 1.49
N TYR A 263 -5.67 3.83 1.50
CA TYR A 263 -7.04 3.56 1.10
C TYR A 263 -8.05 4.27 2.01
N PHE A 264 -7.93 4.10 3.33
CA PHE A 264 -8.87 4.69 4.27
C PHE A 264 -8.81 6.22 4.32
N ASN A 265 -7.63 6.83 4.21
CA ASN A 265 -7.48 8.27 4.05
C ASN A 265 -8.23 8.76 2.80
N SER A 266 -8.03 8.08 1.67
CA SER A 266 -8.67 8.46 0.42
C SER A 266 -10.18 8.32 0.52
N ARG A 267 -10.67 7.21 1.11
CA ARG A 267 -12.08 6.94 1.29
C ARG A 267 -12.75 7.94 2.25
N ALA A 268 -12.13 8.23 3.38
CA ALA A 268 -12.63 9.20 4.36
C ALA A 268 -12.76 10.61 3.74
N ARG A 269 -11.82 11.02 2.88
CA ARG A 269 -11.90 12.28 2.14
C ARG A 269 -13.07 12.30 1.14
N GLU A 270 -13.33 11.18 0.46
CA GLU A 270 -14.48 11.09 -0.44
C GLU A 270 -15.81 11.18 0.31
N ASP A 271 -15.91 10.49 1.44
CA ASP A 271 -17.10 10.51 2.28
C ASP A 271 -17.35 11.91 2.89
N GLN A 272 -16.30 12.64 3.29
CA GLN A 272 -16.42 14.03 3.73
C GLN A 272 -16.91 14.94 2.61
N ALA A 273 -16.29 14.86 1.42
CA ALA A 273 -16.69 15.69 0.28
C ALA A 273 -18.15 15.42 -0.14
N ALA A 274 -18.59 14.16 -0.11
CA ALA A 274 -19.97 13.80 -0.38
C ALA A 274 -20.95 14.30 0.71
N GLY A 275 -20.50 14.40 1.96
CA GLY A 275 -21.26 15.00 3.06
C GLY A 275 -21.43 16.51 2.90
N GLU A 276 -20.37 17.21 2.49
CA GLU A 276 -20.40 18.65 2.21
C GLU A 276 -21.30 19.00 1.01
N GLU A 277 -21.28 18.19 -0.06
CA GLU A 277 -22.19 18.35 -1.20
C GLU A 277 -23.66 18.16 -0.82
N LYS A 278 -23.95 17.22 0.10
CA LYS A 278 -25.31 16.99 0.61
C LYS A 278 -25.78 18.13 1.53
N TYR A 279 -24.89 18.66 2.38
CA TYR A 279 -25.23 19.78 3.27
C TYR A 279 -25.42 21.09 2.51
N ASN A 280 -24.65 21.31 1.44
CA ASN A 280 -24.74 22.50 0.59
C ASN A 280 -25.81 22.38 -0.52
N GLY A 281 -26.62 21.31 -0.51
CA GLY A 281 -27.50 20.93 -1.62
C GLY A 281 -29.00 20.95 -1.29
N HIS A 282 -29.59 22.14 -1.07
CA HIS A 282 -30.88 22.53 -1.68
C HIS A 282 -31.15 24.05 -1.69
N ASP A 283 -30.51 24.84 -0.82
CA ASP A 283 -30.82 26.27 -0.65
C ASP A 283 -29.69 27.27 -0.94
N ASN A 284 -28.45 26.82 -1.21
CA ASN A 284 -27.30 27.72 -1.27
C ASN A 284 -26.57 27.76 -2.62
N LYS A 285 -27.30 27.55 -3.73
CA LYS A 285 -26.83 27.97 -5.05
C LYS A 285 -27.34 29.37 -5.28
N VAL A 286 -26.47 30.37 -5.16
CA VAL A 286 -26.76 31.76 -5.56
C VAL A 286 -27.28 31.70 -7.00
N ARG A 287 -28.56 32.00 -7.18
CA ARG A 287 -29.16 32.01 -8.50
C ARG A 287 -28.78 33.31 -9.17
N VAL A 288 -28.75 33.32 -10.50
CA VAL A 288 -28.41 34.53 -11.26
C VAL A 288 -29.37 35.69 -10.91
N GLU A 289 -30.60 35.36 -10.56
CA GLU A 289 -31.64 36.25 -10.04
C GLU A 289 -31.32 36.89 -8.68
N ASP A 290 -30.43 36.30 -7.87
CA ASP A 290 -29.96 36.88 -6.59
C ASP A 290 -28.80 37.87 -6.78
N LEU A 291 -28.15 37.85 -7.96
CA LEU A 291 -27.07 38.78 -8.33
C LEU A 291 -27.58 40.10 -8.91
N TYR A 292 -28.88 40.18 -9.22
CA TYR A 292 -29.52 41.42 -9.65
C TYR A 292 -30.32 42.01 -8.50
N ALA A 293 -30.00 43.25 -8.14
CA ALA A 293 -30.81 44.00 -7.18
C ALA A 293 -32.26 44.06 -7.71
N LYS A 294 -33.22 43.57 -6.91
CA LYS A 294 -34.64 43.71 -7.24
C LYS A 294 -34.92 45.20 -7.51
N PRO A 295 -35.62 45.55 -8.59
CA PRO A 295 -36.00 46.93 -8.83
C PRO A 295 -36.72 47.47 -7.59
N LEU A 296 -36.34 48.67 -7.16
CA LEU A 296 -36.98 49.36 -6.04
C LEU A 296 -38.49 49.34 -6.27
N PRO A 297 -39.31 49.06 -5.24
CA PRO A 297 -40.75 49.11 -5.39
C PRO A 297 -41.14 50.48 -5.94
N GLU A 298 -41.87 50.48 -7.05
CA GLU A 298 -42.42 51.71 -7.60
C GLU A 298 -43.20 52.41 -6.49
N GLU A 299 -42.84 53.66 -6.19
CA GLU A 299 -43.61 54.51 -5.29
C GLU A 299 -45.01 54.63 -5.86
N ASP A 300 -45.94 53.91 -5.24
CA ASP A 300 -47.36 53.96 -5.51
C ASP A 300 -47.84 55.41 -5.24
N PRO A 301 -48.18 56.22 -6.26
CA PRO A 301 -48.50 57.62 -6.07
C PRO A 301 -49.82 57.84 -5.31
N GLU A 302 -50.56 56.77 -5.00
CA GLU A 302 -51.83 56.84 -4.26
C GLU A 302 -51.71 56.78 -2.74
N LYS A 303 -50.51 56.62 -2.15
CA LYS A 303 -50.33 56.55 -0.68
C LYS A 303 -49.72 57.80 -0.03
N THR A 304 -49.76 58.95 -0.70
CA THR A 304 -49.23 60.23 -0.19
C THR A 304 -50.30 61.31 0.04
N ASN A 305 -51.56 60.96 0.36
CA ASN A 305 -52.51 62.03 0.72
C ASN A 305 -53.72 61.69 1.62
N THR A 306 -53.53 61.01 2.74
CA THR A 306 -54.54 61.03 3.81
C THR A 306 -53.93 61.11 5.21
N GLY A 307 -54.07 62.29 5.83
CA GLY A 307 -54.46 62.37 7.25
C GLY A 307 -53.34 62.51 8.28
N ARG A 308 -52.52 63.57 8.20
CA ARG A 308 -51.80 64.10 9.37
C ARG A 308 -52.21 65.55 9.61
N ARG A 309 -53.44 65.74 10.08
CA ARG A 309 -53.87 66.93 10.83
C ARG A 309 -54.56 66.43 12.09
N ASP A 310 -54.34 67.18 13.17
CA ASP A 310 -55.00 67.08 14.49
C ASP A 310 -54.11 66.50 15.59
N GLN A 311 -53.08 67.27 15.98
CA GLN A 311 -52.63 67.37 17.37
C GLN A 311 -52.04 68.77 17.62
N TRP A 312 -52.90 69.76 17.86
CA TRP A 312 -52.60 70.96 18.64
C TRP A 312 -53.91 71.46 19.25
N GLU A 313 -54.25 70.94 20.43
CA GLU A 313 -54.93 71.62 21.55
C GLU A 313 -54.83 70.73 22.81
#